data_AF-A0A8H3M846-F1
#
_entry.id   AF-A0A8H3M846-F1
#
_cell.length_a   1.000
_cell.length_b   1.000
_cell.length_c   1.000
_cell.angle_alpha   90.00
_cell.angle_beta   90.00
_cell.angle_gamma   90.00
#
_symmetry.space_group_name_H-M   'P 1'
#
loop_
_entity.id
_entity.type
_entity.pdbx_description
1 polymer ?
#
loop_
_entity_poly.entity_id
_entity_poly.type
_entity_poly.pdbx_seq_one_letter_code
_entity_poly.pdbx_strand_id
1 'polypeptide(L)'
;MLKVIEKIGKDKFIAVVSDAEAAIQSTKKKVMNKYLYIMAVRCMAYRINLIIKNIISIEWAKKVLQKCQKIVLFFHDRHRAGDALCKEIKNSFSKGSLKSSVKTH
;
A
#
# COMPACT_ATOMS: atom_id res chain seq x y z
N MET A 1 -7.77 -17.37 3.99
CA MET A 1 -6.61 -17.96 3.30
C MET A 1 -6.85 -19.42 2.93
N LEU A 2 -6.97 -20.35 3.89
CA LEU A 2 -7.21 -21.78 3.59
C LEU A 2 -8.43 -22.03 2.69
N LYS A 3 -9.60 -21.47 3.05
CA LYS A 3 -10.82 -21.56 2.23
C LYS A 3 -10.63 -21.05 0.79
N VAL A 4 -9.78 -20.05 0.59
CA VAL A 4 -9.49 -19.48 -0.72
C VAL A 4 -8.59 -20.40 -1.53
N ILE A 5 -7.56 -20.97 -0.89
CA ILE A 5 -6.68 -21.97 -1.51
C ILE A 5 -7.48 -23.22 -1.90
N GLU A 6 -8.40 -23.67 -1.04
CA GLU A 6 -9.28 -24.80 -1.33
C GLU A 6 -10.25 -24.50 -2.48
N LYS A 7 -10.87 -23.31 -2.48
CA LYS A 7 -11.81 -22.89 -3.53
C LYS A 7 -11.15 -22.75 -4.90
N ILE A 8 -9.92 -22.22 -4.96
CA ILE A 8 -9.20 -21.97 -6.22
C ILE A 8 -8.44 -23.22 -6.68
N GLY A 9 -8.08 -24.11 -5.75
CA GLY A 9 -7.22 -25.27 -6.01
C GLY A 9 -5.81 -25.02 -5.46
N LYS A 10 -5.36 -25.92 -4.59
CA LYS A 10 -4.07 -25.80 -3.90
C LYS A 10 -2.88 -25.80 -4.88
N ASP A 11 -3.01 -26.53 -5.99
CA ASP A 11 -2.04 -26.66 -7.08
C ASP A 11 -1.81 -25.36 -7.87
N LYS A 12 -2.69 -24.36 -7.72
CA LYS A 12 -2.56 -23.05 -8.36
C LYS A 12 -1.69 -22.07 -7.57
N PHE A 13 -1.25 -22.44 -6.38
CA PHE A 13 -0.46 -21.59 -5.50
C PHE A 13 0.95 -22.14 -5.32
N ILE A 14 1.93 -21.27 -5.55
CA ILE A 14 3.34 -21.53 -5.22
C ILE A 14 3.73 -20.78 -3.95
N ALA A 15 3.14 -19.60 -3.72
CA ALA A 15 3.42 -18.79 -2.54
C ALA A 15 2.21 -17.97 -2.09
N VAL A 16 2.20 -17.63 -0.81
CA VAL A 16 1.30 -16.63 -0.22
C VAL A 16 2.13 -15.53 0.42
N VAL A 17 1.98 -14.31 -0.10
CA VAL A 17 2.64 -13.12 0.41
C VAL A 17 1.63 -12.30 1.22
N SER A 18 1.95 -12.02 2.47
CA SER A 18 1.15 -11.11 3.29
C SER A 18 1.99 -10.42 4.35
N ASP A 19 1.42 -9.44 5.05
CA ASP A 19 2.11 -8.74 6.14
C ASP A 19 2.44 -9.66 7.33
N ALA A 20 3.05 -9.07 8.35
CA ALA A 20 3.53 -9.76 9.54
C ALA A 20 2.56 -9.66 10.73
N GLU A 21 1.29 -9.32 10.53
CA GLU A 21 0.32 -9.26 11.62
C GLU A 21 0.17 -10.64 12.30
N ALA A 22 -0.01 -10.67 13.62
CA ALA A 22 0.00 -11.91 14.41
C ALA A 22 -1.04 -12.94 13.92
N ALA A 23 -2.26 -12.49 13.61
CA ALA A 23 -3.33 -13.34 13.07
C ALA A 23 -2.96 -13.95 11.70
N ILE A 24 -2.28 -13.16 10.86
CA ILE A 24 -1.80 -13.57 9.54
C ILE A 24 -0.63 -14.55 9.66
N GLN A 25 0.29 -14.35 10.60
CA GLN A 25 1.38 -15.29 10.86
C GLN A 25 0.88 -16.67 11.30
N SER A 26 -0.12 -16.72 12.18
CA SER A 26 -0.77 -17.98 12.58
C SER A 26 -1.41 -18.68 11.38
N THR A 27 -2.09 -17.93 10.52
CA THR A 27 -2.72 -18.47 9.31
C THR A 27 -1.69 -18.98 8.30
N LYS A 28 -0.56 -18.27 8.11
CA LYS A 28 0.56 -18.72 7.27
C LYS A 28 1.14 -20.04 7.75
N LYS A 29 1.37 -20.19 9.07
CA LYS A 29 1.84 -21.46 9.65
C LYS A 29 0.87 -22.60 9.34
N LYS A 30 -0.44 -22.37 9.47
CA LYS A 30 -1.46 -23.38 9.11
C LYS A 30 -1.42 -23.76 7.62
N VAL A 31 -1.19 -22.78 6.73
CA VAL A 31 -1.03 -23.04 5.29
C VAL A 31 0.23 -23.87 5.00
N MET A 32 1.38 -23.49 5.57
CA MET A 32 2.63 -24.22 5.40
C MET A 32 2.55 -25.65 5.93
N ASN A 33 1.88 -25.85 7.08
CA ASN A 33 1.71 -27.17 7.67
C ASN A 33 0.75 -28.06 6.85
N LYS A 34 -0.25 -27.47 6.19
CA LYS A 34 -1.22 -28.21 5.37
C LYS A 34 -0.71 -28.46 3.95
N TYR A 35 0.07 -27.53 3.39
CA TYR A 35 0.54 -27.53 2.02
C TYR A 35 2.04 -27.22 1.99
N LEU A 36 2.87 -28.25 2.14
CA LEU A 36 4.33 -28.12 2.30
C LEU A 36 5.02 -27.40 1.11
N TYR A 37 4.44 -27.45 -0.08
CA TYR A 37 4.98 -26.79 -1.27
C TYR A 37 4.57 -25.31 -1.41
N ILE A 38 3.58 -24.85 -0.64
CA ILE A 38 3.14 -23.45 -0.69
C ILE A 38 4.00 -22.63 0.27
N MET A 39 4.84 -21.76 -0.29
CA MET A 39 5.72 -20.90 0.50
C MET A 39 4.92 -19.77 1.16
N ALA A 40 5.04 -19.58 2.47
CA ALA A 40 4.53 -18.38 3.13
C ALA A 40 5.62 -17.30 3.21
N VAL A 41 5.50 -16.26 2.40
CA VAL A 41 6.50 -15.19 2.29
C VAL A 41 6.01 -13.94 3.03
N ARG A 42 6.94 -13.21 3.66
CA ARG A 42 6.64 -11.91 4.26
C ARG A 42 6.56 -10.84 3.17
N CYS A 43 5.57 -9.97 3.26
CA CYS A 43 5.41 -8.86 2.33
C CYS A 43 6.59 -7.88 2.42
N MET A 44 7.19 -7.56 1.27
CA MET A 44 8.26 -6.56 1.18
C MET A 44 7.79 -5.17 1.60
N ALA A 45 6.52 -4.83 1.38
CA ALA A 45 5.94 -3.56 1.82
C ALA A 45 6.05 -3.38 3.35
N TYR A 46 5.94 -4.46 4.14
CA TYR A 46 6.14 -4.39 5.58
C TYR A 46 7.60 -4.02 5.92
N ARG A 47 8.57 -4.60 5.22
CA ARG A 47 10.00 -4.27 5.41
C ARG A 47 10.30 -2.84 5.02
N ILE A 48 9.76 -2.38 3.89
CA ILE A 48 9.88 -0.99 3.44
C ILE A 48 9.26 -0.04 4.49
N ASN A 49 8.09 -0.36 5.02
CA ASN A 49 7.45 0.41 6.08
C ASN A 49 8.32 0.50 7.34
N LEU A 50 9.01 -0.57 7.73
CA LEU A 50 9.96 -0.52 8.86
C LEU A 50 11.16 0.40 8.57
N ILE A 51 11.72 0.34 7.37
CA ILE A 51 12.82 1.22 6.95
C ILE A 51 12.35 2.68 7.00
N ILE A 52 11.17 2.96 6.45
CA ILE A 52 10.56 4.29 6.46
C ILE A 52 10.33 4.76 7.90
N LYS A 53 9.82 3.91 8.79
CA LYS A 53 9.67 4.25 10.22
C LYS A 53 11.00 4.64 10.86
N ASN A 54 12.08 3.91 10.56
CA ASN A 54 13.40 4.24 11.08
C ASN A 54 13.91 5.59 10.54
N ILE A 55 13.71 5.86 9.26
CA ILE A 55 14.04 7.16 8.64
C ILE A 55 13.23 8.29 9.31
N ILE A 56 11.92 8.12 9.45
CA ILE A 56 11.03 9.11 10.08
C ILE A 56 11.36 9.33 11.56
N SER A 57 11.97 8.34 12.22
CA SER A 57 12.40 8.47 13.61
C SER A 57 13.59 9.43 13.78
N ILE A 58 14.28 9.78 12.69
CA ILE A 58 15.32 10.81 12.71
C ILE A 58 14.66 12.19 12.87
N GLU A 59 15.18 13.00 13.79
CA GLU A 59 14.57 14.27 14.20
C GLU A 59 14.27 15.23 13.03
N TRP A 60 15.20 15.37 12.07
CA TRP A 60 14.97 16.22 10.90
C TRP A 60 13.84 15.70 10.01
N ALA A 61 13.78 14.37 9.79
CA ALA A 61 12.77 13.74 8.95
C ALA A 61 11.39 13.83 9.61
N LYS A 62 11.32 13.63 10.93
CA LYS A 62 10.11 13.82 11.74
C LYS A 62 9.58 15.25 11.62
N LYS A 63 10.45 16.26 11.74
CA LYS A 63 10.08 17.68 11.60
C LYS A 63 9.55 18.00 10.21
N VAL A 64 10.17 17.47 9.15
CA VAL A 64 9.68 17.63 7.77
C VAL A 64 8.29 17.01 7.63
N LEU A 65 8.12 15.76 8.08
CA LEU A 65 6.84 15.06 8.00
C LEU A 65 5.72 15.81 8.75
N GLN A 66 6.00 16.32 9.94
CA GLN A 66 5.04 17.12 10.72
C GLN A 66 4.61 18.40 9.99
N LYS A 67 5.54 19.09 9.31
CA LYS A 67 5.21 20.27 8.50
C LYS A 67 4.31 19.88 7.33
N CYS A 68 4.61 18.78 6.64
CA CYS A 68 3.76 18.26 5.57
C CYS A 68 2.35 17.88 6.09
N GLN A 69 2.25 17.21 7.24
CA GLN A 69 0.97 16.85 7.85
C GLN A 69 0.11 18.07 8.17
N LYS A 70 0.70 19.17 8.66
CA LYS A 70 -0.04 20.43 8.88
C LYS A 70 -0.66 20.98 7.60
N ILE A 71 0.07 20.92 6.49
CA ILE A 71 -0.43 21.35 5.17
C ILE A 71 -1.58 20.46 4.74
N VAL A 72 -1.41 19.13 4.83
CA VAL A 72 -2.47 18.17 4.47
C VAL A 72 -3.73 18.40 5.31
N LEU A 73 -3.60 18.56 6.63
CA LEU A 73 -4.72 18.84 7.53
C LEU A 73 -5.42 20.15 7.20
N PHE A 74 -4.68 21.21 6.85
CA PHE A 74 -5.28 22.48 6.44
C PHE A 74 -6.22 22.31 5.25
N PHE A 75 -5.81 21.57 4.22
CA PHE A 75 -6.64 21.36 3.04
C PHE A 75 -7.75 20.33 3.27
N HIS A 76 -7.56 19.37 4.17
CA HIS A 76 -8.58 18.39 4.54
C HIS A 76 -9.71 19.03 5.38
N ASP A 77 -9.36 19.77 6.43
CA ASP A 77 -10.33 20.25 7.43
C ASP A 77 -11.04 21.54 6.99
N ARG A 78 -10.43 22.32 6.09
CA ARG A 78 -11.05 23.52 5.54
C ARG A 78 -11.72 23.19 4.21
N HIS A 79 -13.01 22.85 4.25
CA HIS A 79 -13.84 22.56 3.07
C HIS A 79 -13.55 23.50 1.88
N ARG A 80 -13.48 24.82 2.12
CA ARG A 80 -13.21 25.80 1.06
C ARG A 80 -11.81 25.70 0.46
N ALA A 81 -10.79 25.42 1.27
CA ALA A 81 -9.41 25.29 0.80
C ALA A 81 -9.23 23.98 0.02
N GLY A 82 -9.81 22.88 0.51
CA GLY A 82 -9.84 21.59 -0.19
C GLY A 82 -10.57 21.69 -1.53
N ASP A 83 -11.73 22.35 -1.57
CA ASP A 83 -12.50 22.58 -2.80
C ASP A 83 -11.74 23.44 -3.80
N ALA A 84 -11.09 24.52 -3.34
CA ALA A 84 -10.26 25.37 -4.18
C ALA A 84 -9.09 24.59 -4.79
N LEU A 85 -8.38 23.79 -3.97
CA LEU A 85 -7.30 22.93 -4.44
C LEU A 85 -7.80 21.90 -5.47
N CYS A 86 -8.94 21.26 -5.22
CA CYS A 86 -9.54 20.30 -6.15
C CYS A 86 -9.91 20.95 -7.49
N LYS A 87 -10.43 22.19 -7.47
CA LYS A 87 -10.73 22.95 -8.69
C LYS A 87 -9.46 23.28 -9.47
N GLU A 88 -8.41 23.73 -8.80
CA GLU A 88 -7.12 24.05 -9.45
C GLU A 88 -6.44 22.81 -10.04
N ILE A 89 -6.47 21.67 -9.35
CA ILE A 89 -5.98 20.40 -9.88
C ILE A 89 -6.75 20.05 -11.16
N LYS A 90 -8.09 20.07 -11.13
CA LYS A 90 -8.91 19.78 -12.32
C LYS A 90 -8.60 20.74 -13.48
N ASN A 91 -8.40 22.02 -13.21
CA ASN A 91 -8.07 23.03 -14.22
C ASN A 91 -6.64 22.87 -14.80
N SER A 92 -5.70 22.40 -13.99
CA SER A 92 -4.31 22.18 -14.40
C SER A 92 -4.16 20.92 -15.26
N PHE A 93 -4.89 19.85 -14.91
CA PHE A 93 -4.85 18.59 -15.66
C PHE A 93 -5.83 18.53 -16.83
N SER A 94 -6.89 19.35 -16.87
CA SER A 94 -7.74 19.48 -18.06
C SER A 94 -7.06 20.24 -19.21
N LYS A 95 -6.01 21.03 -18.92
CA LYS A 95 -5.17 21.70 -19.92
C LYS A 95 -4.03 20.83 -20.47
N GLY A 96 -3.77 19.66 -19.87
CA GLY A 96 -2.79 18.70 -20.35
C GLY A 96 -3.49 17.48 -20.95
N SER A 97 -3.42 17.29 -22.26
CA SER A 97 -3.88 16.05 -22.89
C SER A 97 -3.08 14.86 -22.33
N LEU A 98 -3.73 13.99 -21.55
CA LEU A 98 -3.15 12.70 -21.18
C LEU A 98 -3.00 11.89 -22.48
N LYS A 99 -1.76 11.68 -22.95
CA LYS A 99 -1.51 10.81 -24.11
C LYS A 99 -2.01 9.41 -23.75
N SER A 100 -3.09 8.97 -24.38
CA SER A 100 -3.54 7.59 -24.31
C SER A 100 -2.44 6.68 -24.82
N SER A 101 -2.18 5.57 -24.11
CA SER A 101 -1.23 4.55 -24.53
C SER A 101 -1.52 4.08 -25.96
N VAL A 102 -0.45 3.95 -26.74
CA VAL A 102 -0.46 3.40 -28.10
C VAL A 102 -1.02 1.98 -28.05
N LYS A 103 -2.06 1.70 -28.85
CA LYS A 103 -2.49 0.33 -29.11
C LYS A 103 -1.42 -0.32 -29.99
N THR A 104 -0.69 -1.28 -29.44
CA THR A 104 0.08 -2.24 -30.25
C THR A 104 -0.90 -3.22 -30.90
N HIS A 105 -0.81 -3.30 -32.23
CA HIS A 105 -1.50 -4.26 -33.08
C HIS A 105 -1.06 -5.69 -32.81
#